data_AF-A0A8J3B4I8-F1
#
_entry.id   AF-A0A8J3B4I8-F1
#
_cell.length_a   1.000
_cell.length_b   1.000
_cell.length_c   1.000
_cell.angle_alpha   90.00
_cell.angle_beta   90.00
_cell.angle_gamma   90.00
#
_symmetry.space_group_name_H-M   'P 1'
#
loop_
_entity.id
_entity.type
_entity.pdbx_description
1 polymer ?
#
loop_
_entity_poly.entity_id
_entity_poly.type
_entity_poly.pdbx_seq_one_letter_code
_entity_poly.pdbx_strand_id
1 'polypeptide(L)' 'MKRLLFVALAATAVLAGCGEKSQSQADARDSGDVPPYQGAKDPFVAQGWTPGNKTEWDNQMRTRTQTQNEYVKIGGN' A
#
# COMPACT_ATOMS: atom_id res chain seq x y z
N MET A 1 38.04 31.86 9.49
CA MET A 1 36.72 32.21 10.05
C MET A 1 35.58 31.76 9.14
N LYS A 2 35.23 32.45 8.04
CA LYS A 2 34.08 32.07 7.18
C LYS A 2 34.18 30.67 6.55
N ARG A 3 35.36 30.26 6.07
CA ARG A 3 35.58 28.93 5.47
C ARG A 3 35.36 27.77 6.45
N LEU A 4 35.74 27.96 7.71
CA LEU A 4 35.54 26.95 8.77
C LEU A 4 34.06 26.79 9.12
N LEU A 5 33.30 27.88 9.09
CA LEU A 5 31.84 27.87 9.26
C LEU A 5 31.13 27.08 8.16
N PHE A 6 31.54 27.25 6.90
CA PHE A 6 30.96 26.49 5.78
C PHE A 6 31.24 24.98 5.88
N VAL A 7 32.45 24.59 6.28
CA VAL A 7 32.81 23.18 6.46
C VAL A 7 32.01 22.55 7.62
N ALA A 8 31.85 23.27 8.73
CA ALA A 8 31.05 22.80 9.85
C ALA A 8 29.57 22.60 9.48
N LEU A 9 28.99 23.53 8.73
CA LEU A 9 27.59 23.46 8.28
C LEU A 9 27.36 22.29 7.30
N ALA A 10 28.31 22.05 6.40
CA ALA A 10 28.25 20.93 5.48
C ALA A 10 28.34 19.57 6.21
N ALA A 11 29.19 19.47 7.24
CA ALA A 11 29.33 18.25 8.03
C ALA A 11 28.03 17.88 8.77
N THR A 12 27.31 18.86 9.32
CA THR A 12 26.03 18.60 10.00
C THR A 12 24.91 18.19 9.04
N ALA A 13 24.93 18.70 7.79
CA ALA A 13 23.92 18.36 6.79
C ALA A 13 24.01 16.90 6.32
N VAL A 14 25.23 16.33 6.26
CA VAL A 14 25.45 14.93 5.87
C VAL A 14 24.95 13.96 6.94
N LEU A 15 25.04 14.32 8.23
CA LEU A 15 24.55 13.49 9.33
C LEU A 15 23.02 13.43 9.42
N ALA A 16 22.30 14.39 8.82
CA ALA A 16 20.83 14.39 8.79
C ALA A 16 20.25 13.27 7.89
N GLY A 17 21.07 12.64 7.03
CA GLY A 17 20.64 11.57 6.14
C GLY A 17 20.25 10.26 6.85
N CYS A 18 20.68 10.02 8.09
CA CYS A 18 20.30 8.84 8.87
C CYS A 18 19.15 9.09 9.86
N GLY A 19 18.55 10.28 9.86
CA GLY A 19 17.46 10.65 10.77
C GLY A 19 16.06 10.47 10.20
N GLU A 20 15.92 9.85 9.02
CA GLU A 20 14.61 9.63 8.42
C GLU A 20 13.77 8.70 9.30
N LYS A 21 12.46 8.97 9.35
CA LYS A 21 11.54 8.07 10.04
C LYS A 21 11.64 6.71 9.35
N SER A 22 11.71 5.65 10.16
CA SER A 22 11.67 4.27 9.70
C SER A 22 10.58 4.11 8.63
N GLN A 23 10.98 3.80 7.39
CA GLN A 23 10.07 3.43 6.31
C GLN A 23 9.62 1.96 6.46
N SER A 24 9.54 1.46 7.70
CA SER A 24 9.07 0.11 7.93
C SER A 24 7.59 0.03 7.59
N GLN A 25 7.18 -1.07 6.98
CA GLN A 25 5.76 -1.38 6.77
C GLN A 25 4.99 -1.42 8.10
N ALA A 26 5.66 -1.55 9.25
CA ALA A 26 5.03 -1.50 10.56
C ALA A 26 4.61 -0.06 10.95
N ASP A 27 5.40 0.94 10.57
CA ASP A 27 5.06 2.36 10.77
C ASP A 27 4.06 2.88 9.73
N ALA A 28 3.91 2.19 8.59
CA ALA A 28 2.92 2.47 7.56
C ALA A 28 1.55 1.81 7.81
N ARG A 29 1.43 0.96 8.84
CA ARG A 29 0.14 0.36 9.20
C ARG A 29 -0.69 1.36 9.99
N ASP A 30 -1.65 1.97 9.32
CA ASP A 30 -2.73 2.66 10.02
C ASP A 30 -3.53 1.61 10.79
N SER A 31 -3.46 1.63 12.12
CA SER A 31 -4.17 0.64 12.96
C SER A 31 -5.69 0.84 12.94
N GLY A 32 -6.17 1.84 12.19
CA GLY A 32 -7.57 2.15 11.94
C GLY A 32 -8.15 1.54 10.66
N ASP A 33 -7.56 0.48 10.11
CA ASP A 33 -8.03 -0.16 8.89
C ASP A 33 -9.53 -0.56 8.98
N VAL A 34 -10.37 0.19 8.27
CA VAL A 34 -11.76 -0.17 8.04
C VAL A 34 -11.83 -1.39 7.12
N PRO A 35 -12.79 -2.31 7.31
CA PRO A 35 -12.95 -3.43 6.41
C PRO A 35 -13.05 -2.96 4.95
N PRO A 36 -12.43 -3.67 3.99
CA PRO A 36 -12.29 -3.19 2.61
C PRO A 36 -13.64 -2.95 1.91
N TYR A 37 -14.69 -3.67 2.31
CA TYR A 37 -16.04 -3.46 1.79
C TYR A 37 -16.69 -2.14 2.28
N GLN A 38 -16.14 -1.48 3.30
CA GLN A 38 -16.61 -0.19 3.85
C GLN A 38 -15.82 1.02 3.32
N GLY A 39 -14.71 0.78 2.61
CA GLY A 39 -13.81 1.85 2.14
C GLY A 39 -14.34 2.64 0.93
N ALA A 40 -15.23 2.04 0.13
CA ALA A 40 -15.83 2.71 -1.02
C ALA A 40 -16.79 3.82 -0.57
N LYS A 41 -16.42 5.06 -0.85
CA LYS A 41 -17.21 6.27 -0.57
C LYS A 41 -17.56 7.04 -1.85
N ASP A 42 -17.08 6.57 -2.98
CA ASP A 42 -17.23 7.18 -4.30
C ASP A 42 -18.10 6.28 -5.22
N PRO A 43 -18.63 6.83 -6.32
CA PRO A 43 -19.42 6.05 -7.28
C PRO A 43 -18.56 5.14 -8.18
N PHE A 44 -17.23 5.13 -8.03
CA PHE A 44 -16.30 4.36 -8.87
C PHE A 44 -16.10 2.93 -8.33
N VAL A 45 -17.19 2.30 -7.92
CA VAL A 45 -17.19 0.90 -7.50
C VAL A 45 -17.35 -0.03 -8.69
N ALA A 46 -16.81 -1.25 -8.54
CA ALA A 46 -16.97 -2.28 -9.54
C ALA A 46 -18.45 -2.63 -9.74
N GLN A 47 -18.88 -2.75 -11.00
CA GLN A 47 -20.24 -3.12 -11.35
C GLN A 47 -20.68 -4.42 -10.64
N GLY A 48 -21.89 -4.42 -10.07
CA GLY A 48 -22.43 -5.57 -9.35
C GLY A 48 -21.97 -5.69 -7.90
N TRP A 49 -21.33 -4.66 -7.34
CA TRP A 49 -21.05 -4.54 -5.91
C TRP A 49 -21.55 -3.20 -5.36
N THR A 50 -22.22 -3.26 -4.21
CA THR A 50 -22.73 -2.12 -3.46
C THR A 50 -21.78 -1.76 -2.30
N PRO A 51 -21.36 -0.49 -2.13
CA PRO A 51 -20.56 -0.06 -0.97
C PRO A 51 -21.19 -0.50 0.35
N GLY A 52 -20.38 -1.06 1.25
CA GLY A 52 -20.82 -1.59 2.54
C GLY A 52 -21.36 -3.04 2.48
N ASN A 53 -21.67 -3.58 1.31
CA ASN A 53 -22.15 -4.96 1.19
C ASN A 53 -20.97 -5.95 1.17
N LYS A 54 -20.78 -6.66 2.30
CA LYS A 54 -19.73 -7.66 2.46
C LYS A 54 -19.89 -8.87 1.53
N THR A 55 -21.11 -9.38 1.36
CA THR A 55 -21.36 -10.60 0.58
C THR A 55 -21.02 -10.39 -0.89
N GLU A 56 -21.46 -9.27 -1.46
CA GLU A 56 -21.16 -8.90 -2.84
C GLU A 56 -19.66 -8.65 -3.04
N TRP A 57 -19.01 -7.97 -2.09
CA TRP A 57 -17.57 -7.75 -2.11
C TRP A 57 -16.80 -9.08 -2.11
N ASP A 58 -17.14 -10.00 -1.19
CA ASP A 58 -16.50 -11.30 -1.08
C ASP A 58 -16.67 -12.12 -2.37
N ASN A 59 -17.86 -12.09 -2.97
CA ASN A 59 -18.14 -12.77 -4.23
C ASN A 59 -17.28 -12.20 -5.37
N GLN A 60 -17.19 -10.87 -5.48
CA GLN A 60 -16.30 -10.24 -6.46
C GLN A 60 -14.84 -10.64 -6.27
N MET A 61 -14.35 -10.64 -5.02
CA MET A 61 -12.96 -11.03 -4.74
C MET A 61 -12.70 -12.48 -5.14
N ARG A 62 -13.62 -13.39 -4.82
CA ARG A 62 -13.52 -14.80 -5.24
C ARG A 62 -13.51 -14.94 -6.75
N THR A 63 -14.38 -14.25 -7.48
CA THR A 63 -14.39 -14.32 -8.95
C THR A 63 -13.10 -13.80 -9.55
N ARG A 64 -12.55 -12.69 -9.03
CA ARG A 64 -11.29 -12.10 -9.49
C ARG A 64 -10.14 -13.09 -9.37
N THR A 65 -10.00 -13.76 -8.22
CA THR A 65 -8.89 -14.69 -7.99
C THR A 65 -8.93 -15.92 -8.90
N GLN A 66 -10.11 -16.36 -9.36
CA GLN A 66 -10.18 -17.50 -10.30
C GLN A 66 -9.42 -17.25 -11.60
N THR A 67 -9.36 -16.00 -12.06
CA THR A 67 -8.72 -15.62 -13.32
C THR A 67 -7.24 -15.28 -13.19
N GLN A 68 -6.72 -15.25 -11.96
CA GLN A 68 -5.34 -14.87 -11.62
C GLN A 68 -4.51 -16.09 -11.20
N ASN A 69 -4.98 -17.30 -11.52
CA ASN A 69 -4.23 -18.52 -11.25
C ASN A 69 -3.34 -18.84 -12.45
N GLU A 70 -2.04 -18.56 -12.37
CA GLU A 70 -1.03 -19.05 -13.33
C GLU A 70 -0.92 -20.59 -13.41
N TYR A 71 -1.59 -21.34 -12.53
CA TYR A 71 -1.67 -22.82 -12.56
C TYR A 71 -2.58 -23.36 -13.68
N VAL A 72 -2.47 -22.82 -14.89
CA VAL A 72 -2.95 -23.50 -16.08
C VAL A 72 -2.07 -24.74 -16.24
N LYS A 73 -2.57 -25.89 -15.79
CA LYS A 73 -1.94 -27.17 -16.13
C LYS A 73 -1.99 -27.28 -17.65
N ILE A 74 -0.86 -27.09 -18.33
CA ILE A 74 -0.71 -27.47 -19.73
C ILE A 74 -0.85 -28.99 -19.73
N GLY A 75 -2.08 -29.46 -19.93
CA GLY A 75 -2.38 -30.88 -20.06
C GLY A 75 -1.72 -31.39 -21.32
N GLY A 76 -0.53 -31.98 -21.16
CA GLY A 76 0.10 -32.78 -22.21
C GLY A 76 -0.66 -34.09 -22.34
N ASN A 77 -1.55 -34.15 -23.33
CA ASN A 77 -1.86 -35.37 -24.04
C ASN A 77 -0.77 -35.62 -25.10
#